data_AF-A0A6G3R7Q2-F1
#
_entry.id   AF-A0A6G3R7Q2-F1
#
_cell.length_a   1.000
_cell.length_b   1.000
_cell.length_c   1.000
_cell.angle_alpha   90.00
_cell.angle_beta   90.00
_cell.angle_gamma   90.00
#
_symmetry.space_group_name_H-M   'P 1'
#
loop_
_entity.id
_entity.type
_entity.pdbx_description
1 polymer ?
#
loop_
_entity_poly.entity_id
_entity_poly.type
_entity_poly.pdbx_seq_one_letter_code
_entity_poly.pdbx_strand_id
1 'polypeptide(L)'
;MTMRPGAPMPEQLRHWMRAKAHPARSVECPQCGAGEHKPCRLKTRNRTLTEPHPQRISAWAELTACCPECQVAPTTPCHDNGWARTTVHDRRTQEAKETAA
;
A
#
# COMPACT_ATOMS: atom_id res chain seq x y z
N MET A 1 -19.71 13.04 -31.76
CA MET A 1 -18.67 13.89 -31.14
C MET A 1 -17.56 12.98 -30.62
N THR A 2 -16.48 12.83 -31.37
CA THR A 2 -15.30 12.03 -30.94
C THR A 2 -14.51 12.87 -29.93
N MET A 3 -14.55 12.48 -28.65
CA MET A 3 -13.69 13.10 -27.63
C MET A 3 -12.23 12.86 -28.02
N ARG A 4 -11.55 13.91 -28.48
CA ARG A 4 -10.09 13.90 -28.60
C ARG A 4 -9.54 13.64 -27.19
N PRO A 5 -8.72 12.59 -26.97
CA PRO A 5 -8.06 12.43 -25.69
C PRO A 5 -7.23 13.70 -25.45
N GLY A 6 -7.52 14.40 -24.35
CA GLY A 6 -6.72 15.54 -23.92
C GLY A 6 -5.25 15.15 -23.81
N ALA A 7 -4.35 16.11 -24.06
CA ALA A 7 -2.90 15.87 -24.00
C ALA A 7 -2.53 15.08 -22.72
N PRO A 8 -1.65 14.06 -22.82
CA PRO A 8 -1.29 13.25 -21.67
C PRO A 8 -0.67 14.15 -20.59
N MET A 9 -1.19 14.04 -19.36
CA MET A 9 -0.73 14.85 -18.24
C MET A 9 0.79 14.70 -18.06
N PRO A 10 1.59 15.76 -17.88
CA PRO A 10 3.05 15.64 -17.82
C PRO A 10 3.52 14.82 -16.60
N GLU A 11 4.59 14.05 -16.76
CA GLU A 11 5.06 13.07 -15.76
C GLU A 11 5.41 13.71 -14.42
N GLN A 12 5.97 14.91 -14.42
CA GLN A 12 6.31 15.65 -13.19
C GLN A 12 5.08 15.90 -12.30
N LEU A 13 3.94 16.24 -12.91
CA LEU A 13 2.69 16.42 -12.18
C LEU A 13 2.13 15.07 -11.70
N ARG A 14 2.28 13.99 -12.48
CA ARG A 14 1.87 12.64 -12.03
C ARG A 14 2.70 12.20 -10.83
N HIS A 15 4.00 12.43 -10.86
CA HIS A 15 4.92 12.11 -9.79
C HIS A 15 4.56 12.86 -8.50
N TRP A 16 4.32 14.17 -8.58
CA TRP A 16 3.89 14.96 -7.41
C TRP A 16 2.57 14.48 -6.82
N MET A 17 1.59 14.13 -7.66
CA MET A 17 0.33 13.55 -7.18
C MET A 17 0.52 12.19 -6.52
N ARG A 18 1.42 11.34 -7.04
CA ARG A 18 1.78 10.05 -6.42
C ARG A 18 2.51 10.24 -5.09
N ALA A 19 3.43 11.20 -5.01
CA ALA A 19 4.21 11.48 -3.80
C ALA A 19 3.33 11.96 -2.63
N LYS A 20 2.22 12.65 -2.91
CA LYS A 20 1.22 13.01 -1.89
C LYS A 20 0.35 11.84 -1.43
N ALA A 21 0.35 10.73 -2.17
CA ALA A 21 -0.45 9.57 -1.85
C ALA A 21 0.31 8.66 -0.87
N HIS A 22 -0.42 7.94 -0.02
CA HIS A 22 0.20 6.99 0.92
C HIS A 22 1.04 5.95 0.15
N PRO A 23 2.29 5.65 0.54
CA PRO A 23 3.21 4.79 -0.20
C PRO A 23 2.66 3.37 -0.41
N ALA A 24 1.89 2.86 0.55
CA ALA A 24 1.14 1.60 0.41
C ALA A 24 0.13 1.54 -0.76
N ARG A 25 -0.13 2.64 -1.49
CA ARG A 25 -0.91 2.58 -2.73
C ARG A 25 -0.12 2.05 -3.93
N SER A 26 1.18 1.83 -3.79
CA SER A 26 2.02 1.16 -4.81
C SER A 26 1.62 -0.30 -5.04
N VAL A 27 1.10 -1.00 -4.02
CA VAL A 27 0.69 -2.40 -4.10
C VAL A 27 -0.82 -2.55 -4.29
N GLU A 28 -1.27 -3.68 -4.82
CA GLU A 28 -2.70 -4.02 -4.84
C GLU A 28 -3.26 -4.24 -3.42
N CYS A 29 -4.55 -3.94 -3.21
CA CYS A 29 -5.19 -4.15 -1.92
C CYS A 29 -5.80 -5.56 -1.83
N PRO A 30 -5.28 -6.46 -0.96
CA PRO A 30 -5.82 -7.81 -0.82
C PRO A 30 -7.25 -7.84 -0.26
N GLN A 31 -7.68 -6.79 0.46
CA GLN A 31 -9.01 -6.72 1.06
C GLN A 31 -10.12 -6.37 0.06
N CYS A 32 -9.86 -5.41 -0.85
CA CYS A 32 -10.89 -4.87 -1.75
C CYS A 32 -10.57 -5.02 -3.24
N GLY A 33 -9.40 -5.55 -3.60
CA GLY A 33 -8.95 -5.71 -4.98
C GLY A 33 -8.66 -4.38 -5.70
N ALA A 34 -8.50 -3.27 -4.96
CA ALA A 34 -8.10 -2.02 -5.57
C ALA A 34 -6.66 -2.15 -6.09
N GLY A 35 -6.49 -2.01 -7.41
CA GLY A 35 -5.17 -2.08 -8.05
C GLY A 35 -4.22 -0.95 -7.64
N GLU A 36 -3.00 -1.02 -8.16
CA GLU A 36 -1.94 -0.05 -7.92
C GLU A 36 -2.39 1.38 -8.23
N HIS A 37 -1.97 2.32 -7.39
CA HIS A 37 -2.33 3.75 -7.40
C HIS A 37 -3.83 4.09 -7.30
N LYS A 38 -4.74 3.10 -7.24
CA LYS A 38 -6.17 3.32 -7.02
C LYS A 38 -6.48 3.44 -5.53
N PRO A 39 -7.38 4.34 -5.12
CA PRO A 39 -7.77 4.44 -3.72
C PRO A 39 -8.60 3.23 -3.30
N CYS A 40 -8.49 2.85 -2.02
CA CYS A 40 -9.32 1.80 -1.46
C CYS A 40 -10.79 2.22 -1.43
N ARG A 41 -11.69 1.27 -1.63
CA ARG A 41 -13.14 1.47 -1.51
C ARG A 41 -13.73 0.50 -0.50
N LEU A 42 -14.71 0.95 0.28
CA LEU A 42 -15.51 0.10 1.14
C LEU A 42 -16.42 -0.78 0.29
N LYS A 43 -16.28 -2.11 0.40
CA LYS A 43 -17.08 -3.07 -0.38
C LYS A 43 -18.58 -2.94 -0.12
N THR A 44 -18.98 -2.55 1.10
CA THR A 44 -20.38 -2.47 1.54
C THR A 44 -21.13 -1.21 1.09
N ARG A 45 -20.43 -0.08 0.91
CA ARG A 45 -21.05 1.22 0.59
C ARG A 45 -20.47 1.90 -0.65
N ASN A 46 -19.54 1.24 -1.34
CA ASN A 46 -18.78 1.75 -2.48
C ASN A 46 -18.14 3.15 -2.24
N ARG A 47 -17.88 3.50 -0.98
CA ARG A 47 -17.31 4.78 -0.59
C ARG A 47 -15.79 4.69 -0.68
N THR A 48 -15.16 5.70 -1.28
CA THR A 48 -13.71 5.84 -1.31
C THR A 48 -13.19 6.18 0.09
N LEU A 49 -12.18 5.45 0.54
CA LEU A 49 -11.49 5.73 1.78
C LEU A 49 -10.35 6.72 1.55
N THR A 50 -10.18 7.64 2.50
CA THR A 50 -9.05 8.57 2.52
C THR A 50 -7.75 7.79 2.74
N GLU A 51 -7.76 6.89 3.71
CA GLU A 51 -6.63 6.03 4.07
C GLU A 51 -6.75 4.64 3.42
N PRO A 52 -5.61 4.00 3.06
CA PRO A 52 -5.62 2.63 2.58
C PRO A 52 -6.07 1.65 3.69
N HIS A 53 -6.61 0.50 3.30
CA HIS A 53 -6.96 -0.56 4.25
C HIS A 53 -5.71 -1.05 5.01
N PRO A 54 -5.84 -1.43 6.30
CA PRO A 54 -4.73 -1.96 7.08
C PRO A 54 -4.00 -3.13 6.40
N GLN A 55 -4.74 -4.04 5.76
CA GLN A 55 -4.16 -5.17 5.02
C GLN A 55 -3.31 -4.75 3.80
N ARG A 56 -3.61 -3.60 3.20
CA ARG A 56 -2.78 -3.07 2.11
C ARG A 56 -1.48 -2.49 2.64
N ILE A 57 -1.54 -1.80 3.78
CA ILE A 57 -0.36 -1.28 4.47
C ILE A 57 0.53 -2.44 4.88
N SER A 58 -0.04 -3.52 5.41
CA SER A 58 0.75 -4.70 5.78
C SER A 58 1.40 -5.38 4.58
N ALA A 59 0.67 -5.59 3.48
CA ALA A 59 1.25 -6.18 2.27
C ALA A 59 2.39 -5.33 1.70
N TRP A 60 2.23 -4.01 1.69
CA TRP A 60 3.31 -3.09 1.29
C TRP A 60 4.52 -3.16 2.22
N ALA A 61 4.29 -3.12 3.54
CA ALA A 61 5.38 -3.18 4.51
C ALA A 61 6.11 -4.53 4.48
N GLU A 62 5.41 -5.62 4.16
CA GLU A 62 6.00 -6.93 3.95
C GLU A 62 6.97 -6.96 2.76
N LEU A 63 6.63 -6.27 1.67
CA LEU A 63 7.50 -6.16 0.49
C LEU A 63 8.65 -5.17 0.69
N THR A 64 8.48 -4.16 1.55
CA THR A 64 9.40 -3.02 1.65
C THR A 64 10.51 -3.23 2.68
N ALA A 65 10.20 -3.76 3.86
CA ALA A 65 11.13 -3.76 4.99
C ALA A 65 11.23 -5.12 5.70
N CYS A 66 12.35 -5.31 6.41
CA CYS A 66 12.51 -6.36 7.41
C CYS A 66 11.67 -6.03 8.65
N CYS A 67 11.17 -7.04 9.36
CA CYS A 67 10.53 -6.83 10.65
C CYS A 67 11.57 -6.87 11.78
N PRO A 68 11.77 -5.80 12.58
CA PRO A 68 12.74 -5.87 13.69
C PRO A 68 12.26 -6.72 14.87
N GLU A 69 10.95 -6.97 15.00
CA GLU A 69 10.37 -7.73 16.12
C GLU A 69 10.56 -9.24 15.94
N CYS A 70 10.20 -9.78 14.77
CA CYS A 70 10.37 -11.20 14.46
C CYS A 70 11.58 -11.50 13.55
N GLN A 71 12.38 -10.47 13.23
CA GLN A 71 13.61 -10.55 12.43
C GLN A 71 13.45 -11.22 11.06
N VAL A 72 12.25 -11.15 10.48
CA VAL A 72 11.98 -11.74 9.15
C VAL A 72 12.32 -10.77 8.02
N ALA A 73 12.81 -11.33 6.92
CA ALA A 73 13.15 -10.61 5.69
C ALA A 73 11.90 -10.09 4.94
N PRO A 74 12.07 -9.17 3.98
CA PRO A 74 11.01 -8.80 3.05
C PRO A 74 10.41 -10.04 2.37
N THR A 75 9.15 -9.99 1.97
CA THR A 75 8.37 -11.11 1.38
C THR A 75 8.05 -12.29 2.31
N THR A 76 8.62 -12.30 3.52
CA THR A 76 8.30 -13.30 4.54
C THR A 76 7.23 -12.76 5.49
N PRO A 77 6.12 -13.47 5.73
CA PRO A 77 5.09 -13.02 6.64
C PRO A 77 5.63 -12.94 8.08
N CYS A 78 5.16 -11.94 8.81
CA CYS A 78 5.40 -11.85 10.24
C CYS A 78 4.77 -13.03 10.98
N HIS A 79 5.35 -13.44 12.10
CA HIS A 79 4.84 -14.54 12.91
C HIS A 79 4.86 -14.19 14.39
N ASP A 80 3.91 -14.76 15.15
CA ASP A 80 3.90 -14.73 16.61
C ASP A 80 4.09 -16.17 17.12
N ASN A 81 5.18 -16.43 17.85
CA ASN A 81 5.49 -17.75 18.40
C ASN A 81 5.43 -18.91 17.37
N GLY A 82 5.90 -18.65 16.16
CA GLY A 82 5.91 -19.62 15.05
C GLY A 82 4.63 -19.67 14.21
N TRP A 83 3.58 -18.91 14.55
CA TRP A 83 2.34 -18.84 13.79
C TRP A 83 2.31 -17.62 12.89
N ALA A 84 2.10 -17.82 11.59
CA ALA A 84 2.01 -16.73 10.63
C ALA A 84 0.84 -15.80 10.95
N ARG A 85 1.10 -14.49 10.94
CA ARG A 85 0.10 -13.44 11.11
C ARG A 85 -0.50 -13.08 9.76
N THR A 86 -1.74 -12.59 9.79
CA THR A 86 -2.40 -12.01 8.61
C THR A 86 -1.98 -10.55 8.36
N THR A 87 -1.47 -9.87 9.38
CA THR A 87 -0.90 -8.52 9.29
C THR A 87 0.49 -8.49 9.89
N VAL A 88 1.38 -7.69 9.30
CA VAL A 88 2.73 -7.46 9.81
C VAL A 88 2.70 -6.75 11.17
N HIS A 89 3.77 -6.88 11.95
CA HIS A 89 3.95 -6.10 13.18
C HIS A 89 4.02 -4.59 12.89
N ASP A 90 3.54 -3.77 13.83
CA ASP A 90 3.54 -2.31 13.69
C ASP A 90 4.93 -1.75 13.47
N ARG A 91 5.95 -2.33 14.12
CA ARG A 91 7.34 -1.93 13.94
C ARG A 91 7.83 -2.12 12.51
N ARG A 92 7.44 -3.19 11.83
CA ARG A 92 7.76 -3.36 10.39
C ARG A 92 7.11 -2.28 9.53
N THR A 93 5.89 -1.86 9.89
CA THR A 93 5.20 -0.78 9.19
C THR A 93 5.90 0.56 9.38
N GLN A 94 6.50 0.81 10.57
CA GLN A 94 7.32 1.99 10.83
C GLN A 94 8.59 1.99 9.98
N GLU A 95 9.35 0.89 10.00
CA GLU A 95 10.56 0.72 9.16
C GLU A 95 10.27 0.92 7.67
N ALA A 96 9.15 0.37 7.17
CA ALA A 96 8.73 0.56 5.79
C ALA A 96 8.42 2.03 5.47
N LYS A 97 7.85 2.78 6.42
CA LYS A 97 7.61 4.22 6.26
C LYS A 97 8.90 5.01 6.24
N GLU A 98 9.86 4.65 7.09
CA GLU A 98 11.18 5.28 7.14
C GLU A 98 12.00 4.98 5.88
N THR A 99 11.88 3.77 5.32
CA THR A 99 12.56 3.37 4.07
C THR A 99 11.96 4.08 2.84
N ALA A 100 10.69 4.45 2.90
CA ALA A 100 9.97 5.08 1.79
C ALA A 100 9.87 6.61 1.87
N ALA A 101 10.41 7.23 2.93
CA ALA A 101 10.48 8.68 3.13
C ALA A 101 11.67 9.30 2.38
#